data_AF-A0A7C4QUN2-F1
#
_entry.id   AF-A0A7C4QUN2-F1
#
_cell.length_a   1.000
_cell.length_b   1.000
_cell.length_c   1.000
_cell.angle_alpha   90.00
_cell.angle_beta   90.00
_cell.angle_gamma   90.00
#
_symmetry.space_group_name_H-M   'P 1'
#
loop_
_entity.id
_entity.type
_entity.pdbx_description
1 polymer ?
#
loop_
_entity_poly.entity_id
_entity_poly.type
_entity_poly.pdbx_seq_one_letter_code
_entity_poly.pdbx_strand_id
1 'polypeptide(L)'
;MRLGPRLTEALHEILEFTRRTTGVEPTQAEIAAALKSYFTLEEMANQLAYLGRRPAEAAAEEEGAPLFVPRLRINLGQAPPPNCLARAGYFRREVAEGILAIRRHAAAVLGAPPGEGPIAAALRSSFIVSEIKNQIVHLRSRRG
;
A
#
# COMPACT_ATOMS: atom_id res chain seq x y z
N MET A 1 -4.67 14.78 1.55
CA MET A 1 -4.70 14.58 3.01
C MET A 1 -3.44 13.88 3.47
N ARG A 2 -3.06 14.09 4.74
CA ARG A 2 -1.89 13.45 5.34
C ARG A 2 -2.33 12.17 6.04
N LEU A 3 -1.61 11.08 5.83
CA LEU A 3 -1.81 9.81 6.54
C LEU A 3 -0.79 9.71 7.68
N GLY A 4 -1.03 8.80 8.62
CA GLY A 4 -0.04 8.50 9.65
C GLY A 4 1.27 7.97 9.04
N PRO A 5 2.38 8.05 9.78
CA PRO A 5 3.72 7.77 9.25
C PRO A 5 3.85 6.34 8.72
N ARG A 6 3.28 5.35 9.43
CA ARG A 6 3.36 3.93 9.05
C ARG A 6 2.63 3.64 7.74
N LEU A 7 1.43 4.21 7.56
CA LEU A 7 0.71 4.09 6.28
C LEU A 7 1.41 4.84 5.15
N THR A 8 2.02 5.99 5.45
CA THR A 8 2.78 6.76 4.47
C THR A 8 3.96 5.94 3.95
N GLU A 9 4.72 5.31 4.85
CA GLU A 9 5.83 4.41 4.51
C GLU A 9 5.35 3.22 3.68
N ALA A 10 4.27 2.55 4.08
CA ALA A 10 3.72 1.42 3.34
C ALA A 10 3.25 1.81 1.91
N LEU A 11 2.66 3.00 1.75
CA LEU A 11 2.23 3.49 0.43
C LEU A 11 3.43 3.92 -0.42
N HIS A 12 4.48 4.48 0.17
CA HIS A 12 5.75 4.70 -0.53
C HIS A 12 6.35 3.38 -0.98
N GLU A 13 6.24 2.33 -0.16
CA GLU A 13 6.69 0.98 -0.46
C GLU A 13 6.04 0.43 -1.74
N ILE A 14 4.71 0.58 -1.83
CA ILE A 14 3.93 0.17 -3.00
C ILE A 14 4.32 0.98 -4.25
N LEU A 15 4.45 2.30 -4.13
CA LEU A 15 4.81 3.19 -5.25
C LEU A 15 6.12 2.76 -5.91
N GLU A 16 7.17 2.64 -5.09
CA GLU A 16 8.52 2.42 -5.59
C GLU A 16 8.77 0.93 -5.94
N PHE A 17 8.13 -0.03 -5.25
CA PHE A 17 8.14 -1.43 -5.69
C PHE A 17 7.51 -1.58 -7.08
N THR A 18 6.33 -0.99 -7.28
CA THR A 18 5.62 -1.06 -8.57
C THR A 18 6.43 -0.38 -9.67
N ARG A 19 7.04 0.79 -9.38
CA ARG A 19 7.93 1.48 -10.33
C ARG A 19 9.11 0.60 -10.74
N ARG A 20 9.79 -0.04 -9.79
CA ARG A 20 10.97 -0.89 -10.08
C ARG A 20 10.61 -2.13 -10.89
N THR A 21 9.48 -2.75 -10.58
CA THR A 21 9.08 -4.03 -11.21
C THR A 21 8.39 -3.85 -12.56
N THR A 22 7.71 -2.72 -12.79
CA THR A 22 6.94 -2.47 -14.02
C THR A 22 7.55 -1.36 -14.90
N GLY A 23 8.58 -0.67 -14.43
CA GLY A 23 9.17 0.50 -15.10
C GLY A 23 8.36 1.80 -14.95
N VAL A 24 7.10 1.72 -14.50
CA VAL A 24 6.19 2.87 -14.41
C VAL A 24 5.60 2.99 -13.01
N GLU A 25 5.83 4.12 -12.36
CA GLU A 25 5.26 4.41 -11.04
C GLU A 25 3.73 4.47 -11.12
N PRO A 26 2.99 3.87 -10.17
CA PRO A 26 1.55 3.89 -10.20
C PRO A 26 0.98 5.23 -9.76
N THR A 27 -0.12 5.63 -10.38
CA THR A 27 -0.85 6.82 -9.95
C THR A 27 -1.59 6.54 -8.64
N GLN A 28 -1.88 7.59 -7.87
CA GLN A 28 -2.71 7.44 -6.66
C GLN A 28 -4.10 6.87 -6.96
N ALA A 29 -4.65 7.11 -8.16
CA ALA A 29 -5.93 6.55 -8.57
C ALA A 29 -5.83 5.03 -8.82
N GLU A 30 -4.74 4.56 -9.41
CA GLU A 30 -4.46 3.13 -9.58
C GLU A 30 -4.29 2.43 -8.22
N ILE A 31 -3.53 3.05 -7.30
CA ILE A 31 -3.40 2.55 -5.93
C ILE A 31 -4.76 2.47 -5.25
N ALA A 32 -5.55 3.55 -5.29
CA ALA A 32 -6.88 3.59 -4.69
C ALA A 32 -7.82 2.51 -5.26
N ALA A 33 -7.77 2.26 -6.57
CA ALA A 33 -8.55 1.22 -7.22
C ALA A 33 -8.08 -0.19 -6.80
N ALA A 34 -6.77 -0.43 -6.77
CA ALA A 34 -6.20 -1.71 -6.33
C ALA A 34 -6.56 -2.04 -4.88
N LEU A 35 -6.41 -1.07 -3.96
CA LEU A 35 -6.79 -1.21 -2.54
C LEU A 35 -8.27 -1.53 -2.35
N LYS A 36 -9.13 -1.13 -3.29
CA LYS A 36 -10.59 -1.38 -3.27
C LYS A 36 -10.99 -2.64 -4.03
N SER A 37 -10.06 -3.32 -4.71
CA SER A 37 -10.37 -4.53 -5.44
C SER A 37 -10.76 -5.64 -4.46
N TYR A 38 -11.77 -6.44 -4.83
CA TYR A 38 -12.25 -7.53 -3.99
C TYR A 38 -11.10 -8.48 -3.59
N PHE A 39 -10.24 -8.82 -4.54
CA PHE A 39 -9.09 -9.69 -4.31
C PHE A 39 -8.13 -9.09 -3.26
N THR A 40 -7.76 -7.81 -3.40
CA THR A 40 -6.90 -7.16 -2.38
C THR A 40 -7.58 -7.09 -1.02
N LEU A 41 -8.90 -6.87 -0.95
CA LEU A 41 -9.61 -6.84 0.33
C LEU A 41 -9.55 -8.18 1.06
N GLU A 42 -9.80 -9.29 0.34
CA GLU A 42 -9.71 -10.65 0.88
C GLU A 42 -8.29 -10.98 1.34
N GLU A 43 -7.28 -10.71 0.50
CA GLU A 43 -5.89 -10.99 0.84
C GLU A 43 -5.39 -10.13 2.00
N MET A 44 -5.86 -8.89 2.12
CA MET A 44 -5.59 -8.06 3.28
C MET A 44 -6.19 -8.66 4.55
N ALA A 45 -7.43 -9.19 4.51
CA ALA A 45 -8.04 -9.84 5.66
C ALA A 45 -7.26 -11.10 6.08
N ASN A 46 -6.83 -11.92 5.11
CA ASN A 46 -6.00 -13.10 5.35
C ASN A 46 -4.65 -12.71 5.98
N GLN A 47 -3.97 -11.71 5.43
CA GLN A 47 -2.69 -11.23 5.94
C GLN A 47 -2.83 -10.67 7.37
N LEU A 48 -3.91 -9.93 7.64
CA LEU A 48 -4.19 -9.40 8.97
C LEU A 48 -4.48 -10.52 9.98
N ALA A 49 -5.23 -11.55 9.58
CA ALA A 49 -5.48 -12.72 10.41
C ALA A 49 -4.18 -13.49 10.73
N TYR A 50 -3.31 -13.63 9.73
CA TYR A 50 -1.99 -14.24 9.90
C TYR A 50 -1.14 -13.46 10.90
N LEU A 51 -1.01 -12.14 10.72
CA LEU A 51 -0.25 -11.27 11.61
C LEU A 51 -0.81 -11.29 13.04
N GLY A 52 -2.14 -11.33 13.21
CA GLY A 52 -2.79 -11.38 14.51
C GLY A 52 -2.58 -12.69 15.28
N ARG A 53 -2.18 -13.77 14.60
CA ARG A 53 -1.90 -15.09 15.22
C ARG A 53 -0.41 -15.33 15.45
N ARG A 54 0.46 -14.42 15.00
CA ARG A 54 1.90 -14.63 15.02
C ARG A 54 2.46 -14.45 16.45
N PRO A 55 3.35 -15.34 16.92
CA PRO A 55 4.03 -15.15 18.19
C PRO A 55 4.90 -13.89 18.18
N ALA A 56 5.03 -13.25 19.35
CA ALA A 56 5.66 -11.94 19.50
C ALA A 56 7.13 -11.92 19.05
N GLU A 57 7.86 -13.03 19.20
CA GLU A 57 9.26 -13.11 18.72
C GLU A 57 9.37 -13.02 17.19
N ALA A 58 8.42 -13.60 16.46
CA ALA A 58 8.42 -13.58 15.00
C ALA A 58 7.86 -12.27 14.40
N ALA A 59 7.19 -11.44 15.21
CA ALA A 59 6.76 -10.09 14.80
C ALA A 59 7.93 -9.08 14.82
N ALA A 60 8.93 -9.29 15.69
CA ALA A 60 10.11 -8.42 15.80
C ALA A 60 11.12 -8.61 14.65
N GLU A 61 11.21 -9.81 14.07
CA GLU A 61 12.08 -10.09 12.91
C GLU A 61 11.55 -9.51 11.60
N GLU A 62 10.23 -9.38 11.46
CA GLU A 62 9.56 -8.91 10.23
C GLU A 62 9.16 -7.43 10.24
N GLU A 63 9.48 -6.68 11.31
CA GLU A 63 9.73 -5.24 11.20
C GLU A 63 10.93 -4.92 10.27
N GLY A 64 11.53 -5.95 9.66
CA GLY A 64 11.73 -6.02 8.22
C GLY A 64 12.26 -4.73 7.60
N ALA A 65 13.58 -4.71 7.40
CA ALA A 65 14.25 -3.68 6.63
C ALA A 65 13.40 -3.32 5.40
N PRO A 66 13.17 -2.03 5.14
CA PRO A 66 12.28 -1.62 4.05
C PRO A 66 12.75 -2.30 2.75
N LEU A 67 11.82 -2.75 1.90
CA LEU A 67 12.16 -3.38 0.61
C LEU A 67 13.07 -2.48 -0.23
N PHE A 68 13.08 -1.17 0.08
CA PHE A 68 14.03 -0.21 -0.41
C PHE A 68 14.11 1.03 0.49
N VAL A 69 15.23 1.77 0.38
CA VAL A 69 15.36 3.11 0.94
C VAL A 69 14.90 4.13 -0.12
N PRO A 70 13.83 4.92 0.11
CA PRO A 70 13.36 5.90 -0.86
C PRO A 70 14.42 7.01 -1.04
N ARG A 71 14.87 7.22 -2.28
CA ARG A 71 15.76 8.34 -2.64
C ARG A 71 14.97 9.35 -3.47
N LEU A 72 14.72 10.51 -2.89
CA LEU A 72 14.06 11.61 -3.60
C LEU A 72 15.07 12.34 -4.49
N ARG A 73 14.84 12.36 -5.80
CA ARG A 73 15.45 13.33 -6.72
C ARG A 73 14.35 14.20 -7.31
N ILE A 74 14.40 15.49 -7.03
CA ILE A 74 13.53 16.50 -7.64
C ILE A 74 14.36 17.20 -8.71
N ASN A 75 13.90 17.16 -9.97
CA ASN A 75 14.41 18.04 -11.02
C ASN A 75 13.45 19.22 -11.14
N LEU A 76 13.91 20.42 -10.79
CA LEU A 76 13.09 21.65 -10.79
C LEU A 76 12.87 22.24 -12.19
N GLY A 77 13.58 21.76 -13.22
CA GLY A 77 13.46 22.23 -14.61
C GLY A 77 12.43 21.47 -15.44
N GLN A 78 11.71 20.49 -14.85
CA GLN A 78 10.67 19.73 -15.53
C GLN A 78 9.34 19.82 -14.79
N ALA A 79 8.26 19.47 -15.49
CA ALA A 79 6.94 19.35 -14.87
C ALA A 79 7.02 18.47 -13.61
N PRO A 80 6.25 18.77 -12.56
CA PRO A 80 6.32 18.02 -11.32
C PRO A 80 6.15 16.52 -11.60
N PRO A 81 7.04 15.67 -11.09
CA PRO A 81 6.93 14.24 -11.32
C PRO A 81 5.59 13.73 -10.77
N PRO A 82 5.02 12.66 -11.37
CA PRO A 82 3.88 11.97 -10.78
C PRO A 82 4.12 11.71 -9.29
N ASN A 83 3.05 11.81 -8.50
CA ASN A 83 3.09 11.58 -7.05
C ASN A 83 4.05 12.47 -6.24
N CYS A 84 4.48 13.64 -6.75
CA CYS A 84 5.30 14.59 -5.99
C CYS A 84 4.75 14.89 -4.58
N LEU A 85 3.43 15.09 -4.48
CA LEU A 85 2.74 15.28 -3.20
C LEU A 85 2.70 14.00 -2.36
N ALA A 86 2.47 12.83 -2.98
CA ALA A 86 2.48 11.55 -2.27
C ALA A 86 3.85 11.27 -1.65
N ARG A 87 4.94 11.56 -2.36
CA ARG A 87 6.31 11.48 -1.84
C ARG A 87 6.56 12.43 -0.67
N ALA A 88 5.85 13.55 -0.60
CA ALA A 88 5.84 14.46 0.55
C ALA A 88 4.85 14.05 1.66
N GLY A 89 4.23 12.87 1.56
CA GLY A 89 3.27 12.34 2.54
C GLY A 89 1.81 12.80 2.35
N TYR A 90 1.49 13.44 1.22
CA TYR A 90 0.16 13.92 0.90
C TYR A 90 -0.51 13.04 -0.16
N PHE A 91 -1.54 12.31 0.29
CA PHE A 91 -2.31 11.40 -0.55
C PHE A 91 -3.68 11.98 -0.91
N ARG A 92 -4.20 11.60 -2.07
CA ARG A 92 -5.56 11.93 -2.48
C ARG A 92 -6.57 11.19 -1.60
N ARG A 93 -7.78 11.74 -1.50
CA ARG A 93 -8.84 11.22 -0.63
C ARG A 93 -9.20 9.76 -0.96
N GLU A 94 -9.15 9.40 -2.23
CA GLU A 94 -9.52 8.08 -2.74
C GLU A 94 -8.57 6.99 -2.22
N VAL A 95 -7.31 7.32 -1.94
CA VAL A 95 -6.34 6.39 -1.32
C VAL A 95 -6.77 6.10 0.12
N ALA A 96 -7.13 7.14 0.88
CA ALA A 96 -7.62 6.99 2.24
C ALA A 96 -8.95 6.22 2.28
N GLU A 97 -9.83 6.42 1.29
CA GLU A 97 -11.04 5.62 1.14
C GLU A 97 -10.75 4.15 0.85
N GLY A 98 -9.67 3.84 0.12
CA GLY A 98 -9.17 2.47 -0.06
C GLY A 98 -8.70 1.84 1.25
N ILE A 99 -7.92 2.58 2.06
CA ILE A 99 -7.52 2.13 3.40
C ILE A 99 -8.74 1.91 4.31
N LEU A 100 -9.74 2.80 4.22
CA LEU A 100 -10.99 2.65 4.95
C LEU A 100 -11.81 1.44 4.47
N ALA A 101 -11.77 1.12 3.18
CA ALA A 101 -12.40 -0.09 2.64
C ALA A 101 -11.75 -1.35 3.21
N ILE A 102 -10.42 -1.42 3.25
CA ILE A 102 -9.68 -2.49 3.93
C ILE A 102 -10.11 -2.61 5.39
N ARG A 103 -10.13 -1.49 6.13
CA ARG A 103 -10.53 -1.50 7.55
C ARG A 103 -11.95 -2.02 7.74
N ARG A 104 -12.90 -1.60 6.91
CA ARG A 104 -14.31 -2.04 6.98
C ARG A 104 -14.47 -3.50 6.62
N HIS A 105 -13.81 -3.95 5.56
CA HIS A 105 -13.86 -5.34 5.13
C HIS A 105 -13.23 -6.27 6.18
N ALA A 106 -12.04 -5.94 6.68
CA ALA A 106 -11.40 -6.69 7.76
C ALA A 106 -12.26 -6.72 9.03
N ALA A 107 -12.97 -5.64 9.38
CA ALA A 107 -13.90 -5.65 10.50
C ALA A 107 -15.06 -6.64 10.29
N ALA A 108 -15.59 -6.73 9.06
CA ALA A 108 -16.66 -7.67 8.73
C ALA A 108 -16.19 -9.13 8.77
N VAL A 109 -14.97 -9.41 8.33
CA VAL A 109 -14.41 -10.77 8.25
C VAL A 109 -13.81 -11.24 9.57
N LEU A 110 -13.11 -10.36 10.28
CA LEU A 110 -12.32 -10.69 11.48
C LEU A 110 -13.01 -10.27 12.79
N GLY A 111 -14.16 -9.60 12.71
CA GLY A 111 -14.97 -9.19 13.86
C GLY A 111 -14.54 -7.89 14.54
N ALA A 112 -13.42 -7.28 14.15
CA ALA A 112 -12.97 -5.99 14.68
C ALA A 112 -12.17 -5.18 13.66
N PRO A 113 -12.31 -3.83 13.63
CA PRO A 113 -11.56 -3.00 12.69
C PRO A 113 -10.07 -2.93 13.08
N PRO A 114 -9.14 -3.25 12.17
CA PRO A 114 -7.71 -3.16 12.44
C PRO A 114 -7.25 -1.71 12.60
N GLY A 115 -6.32 -1.49 13.52
CA GLY A 115 -5.63 -0.21 13.71
C GLY A 115 -4.69 0.14 12.55
N GLU A 116 -4.06 1.32 12.61
CA GLU A 116 -3.14 1.77 11.56
C GLU A 116 -1.92 0.85 11.42
N GLY A 117 -1.29 0.48 12.55
CA GLY A 117 -0.08 -0.35 12.56
C GLY A 117 -0.25 -1.69 11.83
N PRO A 118 -1.26 -2.51 12.19
CA PRO A 118 -1.51 -3.78 11.50
C PRO A 118 -1.78 -3.63 10.00
N ILE A 119 -2.55 -2.60 9.58
CA ILE A 119 -2.79 -2.34 8.15
C ILE A 119 -1.47 -2.01 7.45
N ALA A 120 -0.65 -1.12 8.02
CA ALA A 120 0.63 -0.76 7.45
C ALA A 120 1.57 -1.97 7.34
N ALA A 121 1.65 -2.81 8.39
CA ALA A 121 2.46 -4.02 8.38
C ALA A 121 1.99 -5.01 7.30
N ALA A 122 0.68 -5.24 7.18
CA ALA A 122 0.12 -6.09 6.13
C ALA A 122 0.42 -5.53 4.73
N LEU A 123 0.26 -4.22 4.52
CA LEU A 123 0.57 -3.56 3.24
C LEU A 123 2.05 -3.62 2.86
N ARG A 124 2.96 -3.80 3.82
CA ARG A 124 4.40 -3.95 3.57
C ARG A 124 4.82 -5.40 3.35
N SER A 125 3.92 -6.38 3.51
CA SER A 125 4.25 -7.77 3.23
C SER A 125 4.53 -7.95 1.73
N SER A 126 5.57 -8.72 1.41
CA SER A 126 5.97 -8.97 0.01
C SER A 126 4.82 -9.52 -0.84
N PHE A 127 3.99 -10.38 -0.24
CA PHE A 127 2.78 -10.92 -0.84
C PHE A 127 1.78 -9.83 -1.22
N ILE A 128 1.39 -8.98 -0.27
CA ILE A 128 0.40 -7.91 -0.52
C ILE A 128 0.94 -6.85 -1.48
N VAL A 129 2.20 -6.44 -1.32
CA VAL A 129 2.83 -5.47 -2.23
C VAL A 129 2.84 -6.01 -3.68
N SER A 130 3.18 -7.30 -3.85
CA SER A 130 3.12 -7.95 -5.17
C SER A 130 1.71 -8.01 -5.72
N GLU A 131 0.72 -8.30 -4.86
CA GLU A 131 -0.67 -8.38 -5.27
C GLU A 131 -1.23 -7.03 -5.72
N ILE A 132 -1.00 -5.97 -4.96
CA ILE A 132 -1.40 -4.61 -5.35
C ILE A 132 -0.78 -4.24 -6.70
N LYS A 133 0.51 -4.56 -6.91
CA LYS A 133 1.16 -4.36 -8.21
C LYS A 133 0.50 -5.18 -9.32
N ASN A 134 0.09 -6.43 -9.08
CA ASN A 134 -0.62 -7.24 -10.07
C ASN A 134 -1.96 -6.61 -10.45
N GLN A 135 -2.73 -6.15 -9.47
CA GLN A 135 -4.00 -5.46 -9.72
C GLN A 135 -3.78 -4.17 -10.54
N ILE A 136 -2.72 -3.41 -10.25
CA ILE A 136 -2.37 -2.22 -11.04
C ILE A 136 -2.06 -2.59 -12.49
N VAL A 137 -1.25 -3.63 -12.73
CA VAL A 137 -0.93 -4.10 -14.08
C VAL A 137 -2.19 -4.54 -14.82
N HIS A 138 -3.07 -5.28 -14.16
CA HIS A 138 -4.35 -5.71 -14.72
C HIS A 138 -5.27 -4.52 -15.06
N LEU A 139 -5.34 -3.51 -14.19
CA LEU A 139 -6.13 -2.29 -14.44
C LEU A 139 -5.63 -1.55 -15.68
N ARG A 140 -4.32 -1.52 -15.92
CA ARG A 140 -3.71 -0.90 -17.10
C ARG A 140 -4.06 -1.67 -18.37
N SER A 141 -4.00 -3.00 -18.34
CA SER A 141 -4.28 -3.83 -19.51
C SER A 141 -5.74 -3.78 -19.98
N ARG A 142 -6.67 -3.29 -19.15
CA ARG A 142 -8.09 -3.10 -19.52
C ARG A 142 -8.40 -1.70 -20.05
N ARG A 143 -7.44 -0.78 -19.99
CA ARG A 143 -7.59 0.62 -20.44
C ARG A 143 -6.92 0.89 -21.79
N GLY A 144 -6.10 -0.03 -22.28
CA GLY A 144 -5.56 -0.05 -23.64
C GLY A 144 -6.45 -0.89 -24.54
#